data_AF-A0A914GHQ5-F1
#
_entry.id   AF-A0A914GHQ5-F1
#
_cell.length_a   1.000
_cell.length_b   1.000
_cell.length_c   1.000
_cell.angle_alpha   90.00
_cell.angle_beta   90.00
_cell.angle_gamma   90.00
#
_symmetry.space_group_name_H-M   'P 1'
#
loop_
_entity.id
_entity.type
_entity.pdbx_description
1 polymer ?
#
loop_
_entity_poly.entity_id
_entity_poly.type
_entity_poly.pdbx_seq_one_letter_code
_entity_poly.pdbx_strand_id
1 'polypeptide(L)'
;MISIKSVLIADEIEQECVDLLKQNGIKVDKKIKQSEEQLCELLKNYDAVIVRSATKITAKILESTAGSLKLVGRAGTGVDNIDVKAATLHGVIVMNTPGSFTFFNILF
;
A
#
# COMPACT_ATOMS: atom_id res chain seq x y z
N MET A 1 9.78 -5.76 14.88
CA MET A 1 8.68 -4.78 14.72
C MET A 1 8.97 -4.00 13.46
N ILE A 2 8.06 -4.02 12.48
CA ILE A 2 8.24 -3.31 11.20
C ILE A 2 7.89 -1.84 11.46
N SER A 3 8.79 -0.92 11.08
CA SER A 3 8.53 0.52 11.22
C SER A 3 8.09 1.09 9.87
N ILE A 4 6.86 1.61 9.84
CA ILE A 4 6.26 2.33 8.71
C ILE A 4 6.24 3.82 9.06
N LYS A 5 6.95 4.63 8.27
CA LYS A 5 7.04 6.10 8.44
C LYS A 5 6.45 6.85 7.26
N SER A 6 6.39 6.24 6.08
CA SER A 6 5.82 6.84 4.87
C SER A 6 4.85 5.91 4.15
N VAL A 7 3.69 6.43 3.78
CA VAL A 7 2.62 5.71 3.06
C VAL A 7 2.23 6.50 1.81
N LEU A 8 2.16 5.80 0.68
CA LEU A 8 1.52 6.29 -0.53
C LEU A 8 0.08 5.74 -0.62
N ILE A 9 -0.90 6.61 -0.85
CA ILE A 9 -2.26 6.21 -1.22
C ILE A 9 -2.40 6.36 -2.72
N ALA A 10 -2.58 5.23 -3.42
CA ALA A 10 -2.63 5.17 -4.88
C ALA A 10 -4.06 5.13 -5.45
N ASP A 11 -5.07 4.91 -4.61
CA ASP A 11 -6.49 4.87 -4.99
C ASP A 11 -7.34 5.82 -4.12
N GLU A 12 -8.58 6.04 -4.54
CA GLU A 12 -9.56 6.73 -3.70
C GLU A 12 -9.94 5.88 -2.48
N ILE A 13 -9.70 6.43 -1.30
CA ILE A 13 -10.03 5.87 0.02
C ILE A 13 -10.68 6.94 0.89
N GLU A 14 -11.35 6.50 1.95
CA GLU A 14 -11.99 7.35 2.94
C GLU A 14 -10.98 8.27 3.65
N GLN A 15 -11.34 9.53 3.83
CA GLN A 15 -10.48 10.53 4.47
C GLN A 15 -10.09 10.13 5.91
N GLU A 16 -10.97 9.41 6.60
CA GLU A 16 -10.73 8.88 7.95
C GLU A 16 -9.47 8.00 8.02
N CYS A 17 -9.19 7.20 6.98
CA CYS A 17 -7.96 6.40 6.89
C CYS A 17 -6.71 7.29 6.81
N VAL A 18 -6.77 8.37 6.01
CA VAL A 18 -5.68 9.35 5.89
C VAL A 18 -5.41 10.03 7.23
N ASP A 19 -6.48 10.43 7.91
CA ASP A 19 -6.39 11.15 9.18
C ASP A 19 -5.82 10.26 10.28
N LEU A 20 -6.25 9.00 10.36
CA LEU A 20 -5.73 8.02 11.31
C LEU A 20 -4.22 7.81 11.15
N LEU A 21 -3.74 7.65 9.91
CA LEU A 21 -2.31 7.48 9.64
C LEU A 21 -1.50 8.72 10.05
N LYS A 22 -1.99 9.91 9.71
CA LYS A 22 -1.34 11.18 10.09
C LYS A 22 -1.33 11.40 11.61
N GLN A 23 -2.42 11.06 12.31
CA GLN A 23 -2.50 11.13 13.77
C GLN A 23 -1.47 10.23 14.45
N ASN A 24 -1.09 9.12 13.80
CA ASN A 24 -0.03 8.22 14.26
C ASN A 24 1.38 8.65 13.80
N GLY A 25 1.55 9.87 13.28
CA GLY A 25 2.86 10.42 12.89
C GLY A 25 3.42 9.85 11.59
N ILE A 26 2.60 9.16 10.79
CA ILE A 26 3.00 8.61 9.50
C ILE A 26 2.88 9.70 8.44
N LYS A 27 3.92 9.88 7.61
CA LYS A 27 3.86 10.74 6.44
C LYS A 27 2.96 10.09 5.39
N VAL A 28 1.89 10.76 4.99
CA VAL A 28 0.94 10.25 4.00
C VAL A 28 0.89 11.15 2.78
N ASP A 29 1.18 10.58 1.61
CA ASP A 29 0.99 11.24 0.32
C ASP A 29 -0.12 10.53 -0.47
N LYS A 30 -1.02 11.30 -1.09
CA LYS A 30 -2.08 10.76 -1.96
C LYS A 30 -1.77 11.11 -3.42
N LYS A 31 -1.49 10.10 -4.24
CA LYS A 31 -1.28 10.24 -5.69
C LYS A 31 -2.05 9.16 -6.41
N ILE A 32 -3.24 9.51 -6.86
CA ILE A 32 -4.16 8.57 -7.53
C ILE A 32 -3.85 8.44 -9.03
N LYS A 33 -4.35 7.36 -9.66
CA LYS A 33 -4.32 7.15 -11.12
C LYS A 33 -2.90 7.21 -11.72
N GLN A 34 -1.92 6.70 -10.99
CA GLN A 34 -0.54 6.59 -11.48
C GLN A 34 -0.42 5.40 -12.44
N SER A 35 0.43 5.52 -13.46
CA SER A 35 0.80 4.39 -14.31
C SER A 35 1.70 3.41 -13.54
N GLU A 36 1.86 2.19 -14.07
CA GLU A 36 2.78 1.21 -13.49
C GLU A 36 4.21 1.75 -13.39
N GLU A 37 4.68 2.45 -14.43
CA GLU A 37 6.02 3.07 -14.47
C GLU A 37 6.17 4.15 -13.40
N GLN A 38 5.14 4.99 -13.22
CA GLN A 38 5.14 6.02 -12.18
C GLN A 38 5.16 5.39 -10.79
N LEU A 39 4.43 4.30 -10.57
CA LEU A 39 4.44 3.58 -9.29
C LEU A 39 5.79 2.93 -9.02
N CYS A 40 6.46 2.40 -10.05
CA CYS A 40 7.81 1.85 -9.91
C CYS A 40 8.80 2.89 -9.38
N GLU A 41 8.73 4.14 -9.84
CA GLU A 41 9.60 5.21 -9.37
C GLU A 41 9.16 5.77 -8.01
N LEU A 42 7.85 5.96 -7.80
CA LEU A 42 7.33 6.53 -6.56
C LEU A 42 7.60 5.63 -5.36
N LEU A 43 7.28 4.34 -5.47
CA LEU A 43 7.28 3.39 -4.35
C LEU A 43 8.67 3.07 -3.80
N LYS A 44 9.75 3.43 -4.50
CA LYS A 44 11.12 3.42 -3.96
C LYS A 44 11.29 4.31 -2.73
N ASN A 45 10.40 5.29 -2.54
CA ASN A 45 10.48 6.29 -1.46
C ASN A 45 9.45 6.07 -0.34
N TYR A 46 8.69 4.98 -0.39
CA TYR A 46 7.62 4.71 0.59
C TYR A 46 7.82 3.37 1.28
N ASP A 47 7.56 3.34 2.59
CA ASP A 47 7.55 2.11 3.37
C ASP A 47 6.31 1.26 3.06
N ALA A 48 5.21 1.90 2.70
CA ALA A 48 3.94 1.23 2.42
C ALA A 48 3.12 1.89 1.32
N VAL A 49 2.24 1.11 0.70
CA VAL A 49 1.26 1.60 -0.26
C VAL A 49 -0.14 1.11 0.12
N ILE A 50 -1.13 1.99 0.02
CA ILE A 50 -2.54 1.66 0.15
C ILE A 50 -3.19 1.75 -1.23
N VAL A 51 -3.84 0.66 -1.63
CA VAL A 51 -4.63 0.54 -2.85
C VAL A 51 -6.06 0.13 -2.53
N ARG A 52 -6.93 0.24 -3.52
CA ARG A 52 -8.28 -0.32 -3.52
C ARG A 52 -8.37 -1.31 -4.68
N SER A 53 -9.31 -1.13 -5.61
CA SER A 53 -9.55 -2.05 -6.72
C SER A 53 -8.89 -1.62 -8.03
N ALA A 54 -8.48 -0.35 -8.15
CA ALA A 54 -8.09 0.22 -9.43
C ALA A 54 -6.58 0.05 -9.69
N THR A 55 -5.75 0.40 -8.73
CA THR A 55 -4.30 0.23 -8.83
C THR A 55 -3.92 -1.25 -8.74
N LYS A 56 -3.10 -1.74 -9.67
CA LYS A 56 -2.55 -3.10 -9.63
C LYS A 56 -1.13 -3.08 -9.08
N ILE A 57 -0.84 -3.90 -8.07
CA ILE A 57 0.51 -4.11 -7.54
C ILE A 57 1.08 -5.36 -8.20
N THR A 58 1.84 -5.15 -9.27
CA THR A 58 2.44 -6.22 -10.09
C THR A 58 3.81 -6.62 -9.56
N ALA A 59 4.33 -7.77 -10.00
CA ALA A 59 5.70 -8.20 -9.70
C ALA A 59 6.75 -7.15 -10.09
N LYS A 60 6.57 -6.50 -11.25
CA LYS A 60 7.46 -5.43 -11.74
C LYS A 60 7.53 -4.25 -10.78
N ILE A 61 6.39 -3.82 -10.24
CA ILE A 61 6.35 -2.77 -9.22
C ILE A 61 7.12 -3.22 -7.98
N LEU A 62 6.83 -4.41 -7.46
CA LEU A 62 7.44 -4.93 -6.24
C LEU A 62 8.97 -5.05 -6.37
N GLU A 63 9.44 -5.59 -7.49
CA GLU A 63 10.87 -5.71 -7.83
C GLU A 63 11.54 -4.33 -7.88
N SER A 64 10.90 -3.34 -8.52
CA SER A 64 11.46 -2.00 -8.68
C SER A 64 11.66 -1.24 -7.36
N THR A 65 10.98 -1.65 -6.29
CA THR A 65 11.10 -1.01 -4.97
C THR A 65 12.43 -1.30 -4.27
N ALA A 66 13.17 -2.33 -4.72
CA ALA A 66 14.46 -2.74 -4.17
C ALA A 66 14.47 -2.88 -2.62
N GLY A 67 13.33 -3.29 -2.04
CA GLY A 67 13.18 -3.50 -0.60
C GLY A 67 12.76 -2.28 0.21
N SER A 68 12.54 -1.12 -0.41
CA SER A 68 11.97 0.06 0.27
C SER A 68 10.54 -0.20 0.75
N LEU A 69 9.74 -0.89 -0.07
CA LEU A 69 8.36 -1.20 0.24
C LEU A 69 8.29 -2.42 1.16
N LYS A 70 7.62 -2.26 2.29
CA LYS A 70 7.47 -3.28 3.34
C LYS A 70 6.04 -3.80 3.45
N LEU A 71 5.06 -2.98 3.06
CA LEU A 71 3.64 -3.29 3.23
C LEU A 71 2.79 -2.80 2.04
N VAL A 72 1.91 -3.69 1.57
CA VAL A 72 0.83 -3.37 0.65
C VAL A 72 -0.49 -3.57 1.39
N GLY A 73 -1.20 -2.47 1.56
CA GLY A 73 -2.53 -2.46 2.12
C GLY A 73 -3.60 -2.37 1.06
N ARG A 74 -4.59 -3.26 1.12
CA ARG A 74 -5.78 -3.14 0.30
C ARG A 74 -7.01 -2.81 1.14
N ALA A 75 -7.64 -1.68 0.82
CA ALA A 75 -8.97 -1.35 1.30
C ALA A 75 -10.00 -2.22 0.56
N GLY A 76 -10.39 -3.35 1.16
CA GLY A 76 -11.34 -4.30 0.60
C GLY A 76 -11.06 -5.74 1.00
N THR A 77 -11.97 -6.65 0.64
CA THR A 77 -11.96 -8.05 1.09
C THR A 77 -11.00 -8.95 0.31
N GLY A 78 -10.87 -8.74 -1.01
CA GLY A 78 -9.95 -9.52 -1.86
C GLY A 78 -8.52 -8.97 -1.88
N VAL A 79 -7.64 -9.64 -2.63
CA VAL A 79 -6.27 -9.19 -2.96
C VAL A 79 -5.94 -9.42 -4.45
N ASP A 80 -6.97 -9.49 -5.28
CA ASP A 80 -6.91 -9.97 -6.68
C ASP A 80 -6.05 -9.08 -7.59
N ASN A 81 -5.85 -7.82 -7.20
CA ASN A 81 -5.02 -6.83 -7.90
C ASN A 81 -3.58 -6.75 -7.35
N ILE A 82 -3.18 -7.68 -6.49
CA ILE A 82 -1.86 -7.73 -5.88
C ILE A 82 -1.21 -9.07 -6.23
N ASP A 83 0.01 -9.03 -6.76
CA ASP A 83 0.83 -10.24 -6.91
C ASP A 83 1.38 -10.67 -5.54
N VAL A 84 0.57 -11.44 -4.80
CA VAL A 84 0.91 -11.91 -3.45
C VAL A 84 2.15 -12.80 -3.45
N LYS A 85 2.40 -13.55 -4.54
CA LYS A 85 3.58 -14.41 -4.66
C LYS A 85 4.84 -13.56 -4.76
N ALA A 86 4.84 -12.58 -5.65
CA ALA A 86 5.93 -11.62 -5.77
C ALA A 86 6.13 -10.84 -4.45
N ALA A 87 5.04 -10.40 -3.81
CA ALA A 87 5.13 -9.68 -2.54
C ALA A 87 5.83 -10.52 -1.47
N THR A 88 5.47 -11.80 -1.36
CA THR A 88 6.12 -12.76 -0.45
C THR A 88 7.60 -12.94 -0.77
N LEU A 89 7.97 -13.09 -2.05
CA LEU A 89 9.36 -13.25 -2.48
C LEU A 89 10.22 -12.01 -2.16
N HIS A 90 9.62 -10.82 -2.22
CA HIS A 90 10.29 -9.55 -1.90
C HIS A 90 10.19 -9.14 -0.42
N GLY A 91 9.62 -9.99 0.45
CA GLY A 91 9.48 -9.69 1.88
C GLY A 91 8.44 -8.60 2.19
N VAL A 92 7.51 -8.34 1.26
CA VAL A 92 6.45 -7.35 1.38
C VAL A 92 5.20 -7.99 1.96
N ILE A 93 4.69 -7.45 3.06
CA ILE A 93 3.47 -7.94 3.71
C ILE A 93 2.25 -7.43 2.95
N VAL A 94 1.31 -8.33 2.63
CA VAL A 94 0.01 -7.97 2.07
C VAL A 94 -1.05 -8.06 3.16
N MET A 95 -1.78 -6.96 3.38
CA MET A 95 -2.91 -6.92 4.31
C MET A 95 -4.18 -6.43 3.59
N ASN A 96 -5.32 -6.98 3.97
CA ASN A 96 -6.65 -6.64 3.47
C ASN A 96 -7.64 -6.44 4.64
N THR A 97 -8.90 -6.09 4.35
CA THR A 97 -9.96 -5.95 5.36
C THR A 97 -11.02 -7.05 5.21
N PRO A 98 -10.78 -8.27 5.76
CA PRO A 98 -11.78 -9.33 5.72
C PRO A 98 -12.97 -8.97 6.61
N GLY A 99 -14.08 -8.56 6.00
CA GLY A 99 -15.37 -8.41 6.68
C GLY A 99 -15.81 -6.98 7.03
N SER A 100 -15.06 -5.93 6.69
CA SER A 100 -15.50 -4.56 6.90
C SER A 100 -15.02 -3.59 5.81
N PHE A 101 -15.92 -2.72 5.37
CA PHE A 101 -15.71 -1.77 4.25
C PHE A 101 -15.04 -0.47 4.68
N THR A 102 -14.61 -0.33 5.94
CA THR A 102 -14.37 1.01 6.49
C THR A 102 -13.02 1.19 7.20
N PHE A 103 -12.36 0.14 7.71
CA PHE A 103 -11.16 0.31 8.54
C PHE A 103 -10.02 -0.64 8.22
N PHE A 104 -8.96 -0.08 7.65
CA PHE A 104 -7.66 -0.71 7.45
C PHE A 104 -6.76 -0.36 8.64
N ASN A 105 -6.50 -1.33 9.54
CA ASN A 105 -5.65 -1.10 10.72
C ASN A 105 -4.19 -1.47 10.40
N ILE A 106 -3.38 -0.48 9.97
CA ILE A 106 -1.93 -0.65 9.69
C ILE A 106 -1.10 -0.58 10.99
N LEU A 107 -1.70 -0.31 12.15
CA LEU A 107 -0.99 0.11 13.36
C LEU A 107 -0.51 -1.05 14.26
N PHE A 108 -0.18 -2.22 13.70
CA PHE A 108 0.33 -3.36 14.47
C PHE A 108 1.83 -3.23 14.81
#